data_AF-A0A080ZMI2-F1
#
_entry.id   AF-A0A080ZMI2-F1
#
_cell.length_a   1.000
_cell.length_b   1.000
_cell.length_c   1.000
_cell.angle_alpha   90.00
_cell.angle_beta   90.00
_cell.angle_gamma   90.00
#
_symmetry.space_group_name_H-M   'P 1'
#
loop_
_entity.id
_entity.type
_entity.pdbx_description
1 polymer ?
#
loop_
_entity_poly.entity_id
_entity_poly.type
_entity_poly.pdbx_seq_one_letter_code
_entity_poly.pdbx_strand_id
1 'polypeptide(L)' 'VLRTRSTKSVAERNKQIDNAKKSSSEIIPPDWETYAKTIICTHGFKHRYRGKGKRPRQGSTAYGMHGIDMYLARR' A
#
# COMPACT_ATOMS: atom_id res chain seq x y z
N VAL A 1 -3.89 19.05 -17.55
CA VAL A 1 -3.95 18.81 -16.09
C VAL A 1 -3.72 17.33 -15.82
N LEU A 2 -2.75 16.98 -14.95
CA LEU A 2 -2.48 15.57 -14.61
C LEU A 2 -3.60 15.00 -13.75
N ARG A 3 -4.04 13.77 -14.02
CA ARG A 3 -5.12 13.13 -13.25
C ARG A 3 -4.59 12.68 -11.88
N THR A 4 -5.19 13.17 -10.80
CA THR A 4 -4.88 12.71 -9.45
C THR A 4 -5.49 11.33 -9.20
N ARG A 5 -4.70 10.39 -8.68
CA ARG A 5 -5.13 9.04 -8.26
C ARG A 5 -5.61 9.04 -6.81
N SER A 6 -4.91 9.74 -5.92
CA SER A 6 -5.22 9.80 -4.50
C SER A 6 -4.49 10.98 -3.86
N THR A 7 -5.04 11.50 -2.78
CA THR A 7 -4.47 12.55 -1.94
C THR A 7 -4.44 12.10 -0.50
N LYS A 8 -3.43 12.54 0.25
CA LYS A 8 -3.36 12.44 1.71
C LYS A 8 -3.46 13.83 2.31
N SER A 9 -4.36 14.02 3.27
CA SER A 9 -4.51 15.31 3.96
C SER A 9 -3.43 15.49 5.02
N VAL A 10 -3.14 16.74 5.35
CA VAL A 10 -2.26 17.08 6.48
C VAL A 10 -2.85 16.58 7.79
N ALA A 11 -4.17 16.75 7.98
CA ALA A 11 -4.86 16.29 9.17
C ALA A 11 -4.75 14.77 9.39
N GLU A 12 -4.89 13.97 8.33
CA GLU A 12 -4.70 12.51 8.41
C GLU A 12 -3.26 12.14 8.80
N ARG A 13 -2.27 12.85 8.25
CA ARG A 13 -0.87 12.62 8.60
C ARG A 13 -0.60 12.98 10.05
N ASN A 14 -1.06 14.14 10.52
CA ASN A 14 -0.83 14.60 11.88
C ASN A 14 -1.45 13.62 12.89
N LYS A 15 -2.68 13.16 12.65
CA LYS A 15 -3.29 12.09 13.48
C LYS A 15 -2.44 10.81 13.52
N GLN A 16 -1.78 10.43 12.43
CA GLN A 16 -0.88 9.27 12.42
C GLN A 16 0.40 9.51 13.23
N ILE A 17 0.94 10.74 13.19
CA ILE A 17 2.11 11.16 13.99
C ILE A 17 1.77 11.13 15.48
N ASP A 18 0.61 11.66 15.87
CA ASP A 18 0.14 11.69 17.26
C ASP A 18 -0.08 10.29 17.83
N ASN A 19 -0.64 9.38 17.01
CA ASN A 19 -0.85 7.98 17.41
C ASN A 19 0.46 7.18 17.48
N ALA A 20 1.54 7.64 16.83
CA ALA A 20 2.82 6.96 16.84
C ALA A 20 3.61 7.31 18.11
N LYS A 21 3.78 6.32 19.01
CA LYS A 21 4.45 6.46 20.32
C LYS A 21 5.86 7.07 20.31
N LYS A 22 6.56 7.10 19.16
CA LYS A 22 7.92 7.64 18.98
C LYS A 22 8.11 8.22 17.58
N SER A 23 7.26 9.14 17.17
CA SER A 23 7.49 9.88 15.93
C SER A 23 8.47 11.03 16.20
N SER A 24 9.55 11.12 15.40
CA SER A 24 10.45 12.28 15.37
C SER A 24 9.99 13.35 14.37
N SER A 25 8.82 13.16 13.77
CA SER A 25 8.29 14.05 12.74
C SER A 25 7.52 15.19 13.36
N GLU A 26 7.75 16.40 12.86
CA GLU A 26 7.03 17.60 13.26
C GLU A 26 5.59 17.62 12.72
N ILE A 27 4.70 18.26 13.49
CA ILE A 27 3.30 18.51 13.10
C ILE A 27 3.27 19.61 12.05
N ILE A 28 2.60 19.37 10.93
CA ILE A 28 2.46 20.34 9.86
C ILE A 28 1.22 21.21 10.11
N PRO A 29 1.25 22.52 9.84
CA PRO A 29 0.08 23.39 9.96
C PRO A 29 -1.10 22.91 9.10
N PRO A 30 -2.35 22.99 9.60
CA PRO A 30 -3.53 22.51 8.89
C PRO A 30 -3.83 23.29 7.60
N ASP A 31 -3.36 24.54 7.50
CA ASP A 31 -3.59 25.45 6.37
C ASP A 31 -2.97 24.94 5.05
N TRP A 32 -2.06 23.97 5.12
CA TRP A 32 -1.43 23.38 3.94
C TRP A 32 -2.33 22.35 3.25
N GLU A 33 -3.45 21.97 3.88
CA GLU A 33 -4.52 21.08 3.42
C GLU A 33 -4.09 19.67 2.97
N THR A 34 -3.29 19.59 1.91
CA THR A 34 -2.78 18.35 1.32
C THR A 34 -1.30 18.14 1.59
N TYR A 35 -0.99 17.00 2.20
CA TYR A 35 0.37 16.58 2.48
C TYR A 35 1.03 15.91 1.26
N ALA A 36 0.32 14.99 0.61
CA ALA A 36 0.87 14.24 -0.53
C ALA A 36 -0.21 13.98 -1.58
N LYS A 37 0.17 14.02 -2.87
CA LYS A 37 -0.72 13.70 -4.00
C LYS A 37 -0.05 12.66 -4.89
N THR A 38 -0.76 11.56 -5.13
CA THR A 38 -0.34 10.55 -6.11
C THR A 38 -0.98 10.90 -7.44
N ILE A 39 -0.17 11.32 -8.41
CA ILE A 39 -0.60 11.65 -9.77
C ILE A 39 -0.39 10.46 -10.71
N ILE A 40 -1.26 10.36 -11.72
CA ILE A 40 -1.13 9.36 -12.77
C ILE A 40 -0.15 9.91 -13.82
N CYS A 41 0.89 9.15 -14.12
CA CYS A 41 1.79 9.45 -15.22
C CYS A 41 1.01 9.38 -16.54
N THR A 42 0.88 10.52 -17.21
CA THR A 42 0.27 10.62 -18.55
C THR A 42 1.24 10.24 -19.67
N HIS A 43 2.54 10.12 -19.35
CA HIS A 43 3.58 9.79 -20.31
C HIS A 43 3.82 8.28 -20.46
N GLY A 44 3.19 7.45 -19.61
CA GLY A 44 3.30 6.01 -19.66
C GLY A 44 2.60 5.38 -20.86
N PHE A 45 3.16 4.28 -21.36
CA PHE A 45 2.56 3.48 -22.44
C PHE A 45 1.13 3.06 -22.07
N LYS A 46 0.19 3.10 -23.03
CA LYS A 46 -1.18 2.58 -22.85
C LYS A 46 -1.09 1.20 -22.21
N HIS A 47 -1.83 0.97 -21.12
CA HIS A 47 -1.82 -0.31 -20.41
C HIS A 47 -2.12 -1.44 -21.40
N ARG A 48 -1.08 -2.14 -21.84
CA ARG A 48 -1.23 -3.26 -22.78
C ARG A 48 -1.78 -4.44 -22.00
N TYR A 49 -2.76 -5.12 -22.58
CA TYR A 49 -3.22 -6.40 -22.09
C TYR A 49 -2.02 -7.35 -21.96
N ARG A 50 -1.62 -7.64 -20.72
CA ARG A 50 -0.67 -8.71 -20.43
C ARG A 50 -1.52 -9.97 -20.48
N GLY A 51 -1.36 -10.77 -21.54
CA GLY A 51 -2.19 -11.96 -21.78
C GLY A 51 -2.30 -12.88 -20.56
N LYS A 52 -3.27 -13.81 -20.56
CA LYS A 52 -3.50 -14.75 -19.44
C LYS A 52 -2.37 -15.77 -19.20
N GLY A 53 -1.20 -15.59 -19.82
CA GLY A 53 -0.05 -16.46 -19.62
C GLY A 53 0.40 -16.42 -18.16
N LYS A 54 0.40 -17.57 -17.50
CA LYS A 54 1.02 -17.72 -16.18
C LYS A 54 2.50 -17.39 -16.31
N ARG A 55 3.02 -16.53 -15.43
CA ARG A 55 4.47 -16.33 -15.33
C ARG A 55 5.09 -17.65 -14.84
N PRO A 56 6.20 -18.14 -15.43
CA PRO A 56 6.79 -19.43 -15.07
C PRO A 56 7.12 -19.59 -13.57
N ARG A 57 7.29 -18.49 -12.84
CA ARG A 57 7.63 -18.46 -11.41
C ARG A 57 6.45 -18.44 -10.43
N GLN A 58 5.20 -18.40 -10.88
CA GLN A 58 4.01 -18.38 -9.99
C GLN A 58 3.44 -19.78 -9.73
N GLY A 59 4.33 -20.73 -9.43
CA GLY A 59 3.99 -22.14 -9.27
C GLY A 59 4.63 -22.75 -8.03
N SER A 60 4.29 -22.26 -6.84
CA SER A 60 4.30 -23.03 -5.59
C SER A 60 3.84 -22.16 -4.42
N THR A 61 2.53 -22.09 -4.23
CA THR A 61 1.97 -21.92 -2.87
C THR A 61 0.69 -22.75 -2.80
N ALA A 62 0.88 -24.07 -2.92
CA ALA A 62 0.17 -24.94 -1.98
C ALA A 62 0.74 -24.54 -0.60
N TYR A 63 -0.04 -24.27 0.44
CA TYR A 63 -1.16 -25.04 0.94
C TYR A 63 -2.13 -24.12 1.68
N GLY A 64 -3.42 -24.33 1.50
CA GLY A 64 -4.38 -24.05 2.55
C GLY A 64 -4.09 -25.00 3.70
N MET A 65 -3.41 -24.51 4.74
CA MET A 65 -3.36 -25.12 6.06
C MET A 65 -3.71 -24.00 7.03
N HIS A 66 -4.88 -24.08 7.66
CA HIS A 66 -5.20 -23.26 8.82
C HIS A 66 -4.27 -23.71 9.95
N GLY A 67 -3.56 -22.77 10.58
CA GLY A 67 -2.43 -23.01 11.49
C GLY A 67 -2.70 -23.78 12.79
N ILE A 68 -3.79 -24.54 12.88
CA ILE A 68 -4.14 -25.37 14.03
C ILE A 68 -3.55 -26.80 13.87
N ASP A 69 -3.38 -27.28 12.63
CA ASP A 69 -2.92 -28.66 12.35
C ASP A 69 -1.41 -28.89 12.61
N MET A 70 -0.62 -27.83 12.85
CA MET A 70 0.82 -27.98 13.10
C MET A 70 1.15 -28.41 14.54
N TYR A 71 0.24 -28.19 15.52
CA TYR A 71 0.52 -28.42 16.94
C TYR A 71 0.21 -29.84 17.42
N LEU A 72 -0.50 -30.67 16.64
CA LEU A 72 -0.91 -32.01 17.05
C LEU A 72 0.00 -33.15 16.55
N ALA A 73 0.95 -32.87 15.66
CA ALA A 73 1.86 -33.88 15.10
C ALA A 73 3.19 -34.02 15.85
N ARG A 74 3.31 -33.45 17.07
CA ARG A 74 4.51 -33.58 17.93
C ARG A 74 4.13 -34.05 19.33
N ARG A 75 3.47 -35.20 19.41
CA ARG A 75 3.34 -35.99 20.64
C ARG A 75 3.44 -37.46 20.32
#